data_AF-A0A1G7NIB1-F1
#
_entry.id   AF-A0A1G7NIB1-F1
#
_cell.length_a   1.000
_cell.length_b   1.000
_cell.length_c   1.000
_cell.angle_alpha   90.00
_cell.angle_beta   90.00
_cell.angle_gamma   90.00
#
_symmetry.space_group_name_H-M   'P 1'
#
loop_
_entity.id
_entity.type
_entity.pdbx_description
1 polymer ?
#
loop_
_entity_poly.entity_id
_entity_poly.type
_entity_poly.pdbx_seq_one_letter_code
_entity_poly.pdbx_strand_id
1 'polypeptide(L)'
;MVKNWKTLPLKDLIISRKGRKPLKLLDYPFPDSVPYLDIDAIANKNVKQFADHLTTLISTSNDILIVADGSRSGLVNKSISGAVGSTMLCITPLAINSNFLFHFLKSQYHYFNKNTKGSSIPHLNLKLLEELQVPIPHPVEQEFIAKFLDSKMDEHNDQFIAAIEEVKRLKELRTSVLDRAINGELTAKWRESNVYSEADVILKLKNLNAKFRVYNKTDLRFTLPENWIITDVCSICSKVTDGEHSTPPRFDEGELLLSARNVRDGYIDYENVDFISKEDLLKLRTRCNPEVNDVLVVSVGATIGRTAIVTEKKLFALVRSVLLLKPLISGEYLMYCLQSSILQNFIRESTKGVAQGHLYITETNLLPIPFPIIAEQEEIIRQVRLNLNTADLLLKKSEDAANKVETLRNSIFQLAFSGRISEMPDIYKNDSSWFEDFRKNLETQRIKLLDAKSKNLVKNKSKSLNFRNQMAQKKSIVDLLISSPNNESTVENAWHQSVYYEKGQIEQFYEELERVCADNETGRIVIWEFSNNQKNSVILKFK
;
A
#
# COMPACT_ATOMS: atom_id res chain seq x y z
N MET A 1 22.35 -8.84 -34.77
CA MET A 1 21.35 -8.26 -35.71
C MET A 1 20.09 -7.96 -34.92
N VAL A 2 19.41 -6.84 -35.15
CA VAL A 2 18.08 -6.60 -34.55
C VAL A 2 17.09 -7.55 -35.23
N LYS A 3 16.40 -8.40 -34.48
CA LYS A 3 15.39 -9.28 -35.06
C LYS A 3 14.08 -8.50 -35.26
N ASN A 4 13.61 -8.43 -36.50
CA ASN A 4 12.32 -7.81 -36.84
C ASN A 4 11.18 -8.81 -36.61
N TRP A 5 10.78 -8.98 -35.36
CA TRP A 5 9.61 -9.79 -35.03
C TRP A 5 8.31 -9.08 -35.44
N LYS A 6 7.35 -9.85 -35.97
CA LYS A 6 5.98 -9.34 -36.14
C LYS A 6 5.38 -9.07 -34.76
N THR A 7 4.54 -8.07 -34.66
CA THR A 7 3.81 -7.76 -33.43
C THR A 7 2.33 -8.10 -33.58
N LEU A 8 1.70 -8.50 -32.48
CA LEU A 8 0.24 -8.65 -32.40
C LEU A 8 -0.28 -7.92 -31.15
N PRO A 9 -1.51 -7.37 -31.20
CA PRO A 9 -2.16 -6.83 -30.00
C PRO A 9 -2.32 -7.92 -28.92
N LEU A 10 -2.08 -7.57 -27.66
CA LEU A 10 -2.17 -8.51 -26.54
C LEU A 10 -3.54 -9.19 -26.49
N LYS A 11 -4.63 -8.47 -26.74
CA LYS A 11 -6.01 -9.01 -26.73
C LYS A 11 -6.22 -10.22 -27.63
N ASP A 12 -5.40 -10.38 -28.66
CA ASP A 12 -5.51 -11.50 -29.59
C ASP A 12 -4.74 -12.73 -29.10
N LEU A 13 -3.81 -12.55 -28.16
CA LEU A 13 -2.92 -13.58 -27.62
C LEU A 13 -3.38 -14.11 -26.25
N ILE A 14 -4.44 -13.55 -25.67
CA ILE A 14 -4.85 -13.88 -24.30
C ILE A 14 -6.35 -14.01 -24.12
N ILE A 15 -6.73 -14.60 -22.99
CA ILE A 15 -8.05 -14.41 -22.39
C ILE A 15 -7.86 -13.72 -21.05
N SER A 16 -8.45 -12.53 -20.89
CA SER A 16 -8.49 -11.81 -19.62
C SER A 16 -9.80 -12.10 -18.87
N ARG A 17 -9.71 -12.31 -17.56
CA ARG A 17 -10.86 -12.53 -16.65
C ARG A 17 -10.59 -11.85 -15.31
N LYS A 18 -11.46 -10.94 -14.89
CA LYS A 18 -11.34 -10.30 -13.57
C LYS A 18 -11.72 -11.30 -12.47
N GLY A 19 -10.93 -11.34 -11.40
CA GLY A 19 -11.25 -12.09 -10.21
C GLY A 19 -12.51 -11.57 -9.52
N ARG A 20 -13.02 -12.33 -8.55
CA ARG A 20 -14.29 -12.04 -7.88
C ARG A 20 -14.18 -12.36 -6.40
N LYS A 21 -14.95 -11.64 -5.59
CA LYS A 21 -15.05 -11.96 -4.17
C LYS A 21 -15.81 -13.30 -4.03
N PRO A 22 -15.23 -14.32 -3.37
CA PRO A 22 -15.92 -15.57 -3.06
C PRO A 22 -17.16 -15.35 -2.20
N LEU A 23 -18.10 -16.29 -2.25
CA LEU A 23 -19.21 -16.32 -1.30
C LEU A 23 -18.75 -16.81 0.07
N LYS A 24 -17.82 -17.77 0.12
CA LYS A 24 -17.21 -18.27 1.36
C LYS A 24 -15.71 -17.98 1.35
N LEU A 25 -15.26 -17.22 2.35
CA LEU A 25 -13.86 -16.88 2.56
C LEU A 25 -13.55 -16.98 4.06
N LEU A 26 -12.64 -17.88 4.42
CA LEU A 26 -12.24 -18.11 5.81
C LEU A 26 -10.71 -18.02 5.92
N ASP A 27 -10.21 -17.74 7.11
CA ASP A 27 -8.78 -17.72 7.45
C ASP A 27 -8.20 -19.12 7.71
N TYR A 28 -9.04 -20.15 7.67
CA TYR A 28 -8.65 -21.56 7.74
C TYR A 28 -9.25 -22.39 6.59
N PRO A 29 -8.61 -23.51 6.20
CA PRO A 29 -9.12 -24.41 5.17
C PRO A 29 -10.46 -25.05 5.54
N PHE A 30 -11.32 -25.29 4.55
CA PHE A 30 -12.57 -26.05 4.69
C PHE A 30 -12.74 -27.05 3.52
N PRO A 31 -13.68 -28.01 3.59
CA PRO A 31 -13.89 -28.98 2.51
C PRO A 31 -14.08 -28.31 1.14
N ASP A 32 -13.35 -28.79 0.14
CA ASP A 32 -13.30 -28.24 -1.23
C ASP A 32 -12.88 -26.77 -1.35
N SER A 33 -12.26 -26.20 -0.31
CA SER A 33 -11.67 -24.86 -0.38
C SER A 33 -10.37 -24.86 -1.18
N VAL A 34 -10.08 -23.71 -1.79
CA VAL A 34 -8.83 -23.45 -2.50
C VAL A 34 -8.15 -22.22 -1.91
N PRO A 35 -6.82 -22.10 -2.03
CA PRO A 35 -6.10 -20.88 -1.63
C PRO A 35 -6.70 -19.64 -2.27
N TYR A 36 -6.96 -18.60 -1.49
CA TYR A 36 -7.37 -17.30 -2.01
C TYR A 36 -6.13 -16.49 -2.41
N LEU A 37 -6.09 -16.09 -3.67
CA LEU A 37 -4.96 -15.41 -4.29
C LEU A 37 -5.20 -13.91 -4.33
N ASP A 38 -4.79 -13.25 -3.24
CA ASP A 38 -4.62 -11.81 -3.18
C ASP A 38 -3.16 -11.41 -3.48
N ILE A 39 -2.84 -10.12 -3.37
CA ILE A 39 -1.50 -9.64 -3.72
C ILE A 39 -0.42 -10.21 -2.78
N ASP A 40 -0.74 -10.43 -1.50
CA ASP A 40 0.23 -10.94 -0.51
C ASP A 40 0.48 -12.44 -0.70
N ALA A 41 -0.58 -13.20 -0.94
CA ALA A 41 -0.50 -14.62 -1.27
C ALA A 41 0.36 -14.88 -2.51
N ILE A 42 0.27 -14.01 -3.52
CA ILE A 42 1.03 -14.17 -4.76
C ILE A 42 2.46 -13.64 -4.62
N ALA A 43 2.65 -12.47 -4.02
CA ALA A 43 3.98 -11.84 -3.93
C ALA A 43 4.88 -12.55 -2.92
N ASN A 44 4.33 -12.96 -1.77
CA ASN A 44 5.09 -13.48 -0.63
C ASN A 44 4.82 -14.97 -0.38
N LYS A 45 4.03 -15.64 -1.23
CA LYS A 45 3.58 -17.03 -1.04
C LYS A 45 2.86 -17.25 0.31
N ASN A 46 2.29 -16.18 0.86
CA ASN A 46 1.65 -16.18 2.17
C ASN A 46 0.12 -16.27 2.04
N VAL A 47 -0.39 -17.50 1.95
CA VAL A 47 -1.84 -17.75 1.85
C VAL A 47 -2.48 -17.59 3.22
N LYS A 48 -3.22 -16.49 3.41
CA LYS A 48 -3.93 -16.19 4.66
C LYS A 48 -5.39 -16.65 4.69
N GLN A 49 -5.98 -16.88 3.51
CA GLN A 49 -7.40 -17.15 3.38
C GLN A 49 -7.68 -18.25 2.35
N PHE A 50 -8.79 -18.94 2.54
CA PHE A 50 -9.27 -20.04 1.72
C PHE A 50 -10.69 -19.72 1.23
N ALA A 51 -10.94 -19.98 -0.05
CA ALA A 51 -12.14 -19.58 -0.75
C ALA A 51 -12.87 -20.79 -1.35
N ASP A 52 -14.17 -20.65 -1.60
CA ASP A 52 -14.92 -21.65 -2.36
C ASP A 52 -14.51 -21.66 -3.84
N HIS A 53 -14.37 -22.85 -4.43
CA HIS A 53 -13.94 -23.00 -5.82
C HIS A 53 -15.07 -22.85 -6.86
N LEU A 54 -16.33 -22.81 -6.40
CA LEU A 54 -17.51 -22.82 -7.27
C LEU A 54 -17.92 -21.43 -7.76
N THR A 55 -17.71 -20.40 -6.95
CA THR A 55 -18.16 -19.03 -7.22
C THR A 55 -17.02 -18.11 -7.64
N THR A 56 -15.80 -18.58 -7.53
CA THR A 56 -14.58 -17.83 -7.86
C THR A 56 -13.96 -18.25 -9.18
N LEU A 57 -13.15 -17.35 -9.73
CA LEU A 57 -12.30 -17.69 -10.86
C LEU A 57 -11.09 -18.47 -10.33
N ILE A 58 -10.89 -19.69 -10.80
CA ILE A 58 -9.69 -20.47 -10.48
C ILE A 58 -8.62 -20.21 -11.55
N SER A 59 -7.44 -19.80 -11.11
CA SER A 59 -6.25 -19.73 -11.94
C SER A 59 -5.42 -21.00 -11.80
N THR A 60 -4.49 -21.20 -12.74
CA THR A 60 -3.54 -22.31 -12.82
C THR A 60 -2.12 -21.76 -12.87
N SER A 61 -1.11 -22.64 -12.88
CA SER A 61 0.30 -22.24 -13.01
C SER A 61 0.67 -21.67 -14.39
N ASN A 62 -0.16 -21.92 -15.41
CA ASN A 62 0.06 -21.36 -16.75
C ASN A 62 -0.52 -19.95 -16.90
N ASP A 63 -1.36 -19.50 -15.96
CA ASP A 63 -1.94 -18.17 -15.98
C ASP A 63 -0.95 -17.11 -15.45
N ILE A 64 -1.24 -15.86 -15.79
CA ILE A 64 -0.52 -14.67 -15.31
C ILE A 64 -1.51 -13.81 -14.54
N LEU A 65 -1.12 -13.32 -13.36
CA LEU A 65 -1.97 -12.46 -12.55
C LEU A 65 -1.45 -11.02 -12.57
N ILE A 66 -2.31 -10.08 -12.93
CA ILE A 66 -2.02 -8.65 -12.90
C ILE A 66 -2.86 -7.97 -11.82
N VAL A 67 -2.26 -7.14 -10.98
CA VAL A 67 -3.00 -6.29 -10.05
C VAL A 67 -3.83 -5.29 -10.84
N ALA A 68 -5.15 -5.37 -10.71
CA ALA A 68 -6.10 -4.55 -11.45
C ALA A 68 -6.50 -3.28 -10.70
N ASP A 69 -6.48 -3.31 -9.36
CA ASP A 69 -6.96 -2.22 -8.51
C ASP A 69 -5.94 -1.89 -7.41
N GLY A 70 -5.76 -0.60 -7.12
CA GLY A 70 -4.87 -0.09 -6.06
C GLY A 70 -3.58 0.56 -6.59
N SER A 71 -2.75 1.08 -5.68
CA SER A 71 -1.52 1.81 -6.02
C SER A 71 -0.49 0.98 -6.82
N ARG A 72 -0.56 -0.35 -6.71
CA ARG A 72 0.28 -1.30 -7.47
C ARG A 72 -0.38 -1.81 -8.75
N SER A 73 -1.42 -1.14 -9.24
CA SER A 73 -2.09 -1.51 -10.50
C SER A 73 -1.08 -1.66 -11.64
N GLY A 74 -1.19 -2.75 -12.39
CA GLY A 74 -0.24 -3.16 -13.44
C GLY A 74 0.83 -4.15 -12.99
N LEU A 75 0.98 -4.43 -11.69
CA LEU A 75 1.99 -5.37 -11.19
C LEU A 75 1.69 -6.80 -11.65
N VAL A 76 2.66 -7.44 -12.29
CA VAL A 76 2.53 -8.76 -12.93
C VAL A 76 3.21 -9.84 -12.09
N ASN A 77 2.50 -10.94 -11.85
CA ASN A 77 2.99 -12.08 -11.08
C ASN A 77 2.69 -13.42 -11.77
N LYS A 78 3.54 -14.42 -11.52
CA LYS A 78 3.26 -15.80 -11.91
C LYS A 78 2.10 -16.32 -11.05
N SER A 79 1.15 -17.00 -11.69
CA SER A 79 0.00 -17.57 -11.00
C SER A 79 0.32 -18.90 -10.33
N ILE A 80 -0.44 -19.25 -9.30
CA ILE A 80 -0.55 -20.61 -8.77
C ILE A 80 -2.00 -21.09 -8.86
N SER A 81 -2.24 -22.36 -8.53
CA SER A 81 -3.61 -22.88 -8.48
C SER A 81 -4.36 -22.30 -7.28
N GLY A 82 -5.43 -21.54 -7.53
CA GLY A 82 -6.21 -20.92 -6.45
C GLY A 82 -7.30 -19.96 -6.95
N ALA A 83 -8.13 -19.49 -6.03
CA ALA A 83 -9.20 -18.55 -6.29
C ALA A 83 -8.67 -17.13 -6.45
N VAL A 84 -8.86 -16.52 -7.62
CA VAL A 84 -8.37 -15.19 -7.95
C VAL A 84 -9.22 -14.11 -7.27
N GLY A 85 -8.57 -13.31 -6.44
CA GLY A 85 -9.21 -12.21 -5.72
C GLY A 85 -9.75 -11.09 -6.61
N SER A 86 -10.71 -10.32 -6.10
CA SER A 86 -11.42 -9.29 -6.89
C SER A 86 -10.55 -8.16 -7.43
N THR A 87 -9.40 -7.91 -6.79
CA THR A 87 -8.43 -6.87 -7.18
C THR A 87 -7.45 -7.34 -8.25
N MET A 88 -7.57 -8.59 -8.72
CA MET A 88 -6.66 -9.21 -9.67
C MET A 88 -7.34 -9.47 -11.01
N LEU A 89 -6.57 -9.35 -12.08
CA LEU A 89 -6.91 -9.77 -13.43
C LEU A 89 -6.10 -11.03 -13.76
N CYS A 90 -6.79 -12.10 -14.14
CA CYS A 90 -6.18 -13.33 -14.63
C CYS A 90 -6.07 -13.30 -16.15
N ILE A 91 -4.86 -13.54 -16.65
CA ILE A 91 -4.51 -13.60 -18.06
C ILE A 91 -4.11 -15.03 -18.39
N THR A 92 -4.88 -15.66 -19.27
CA THR A 92 -4.57 -16.98 -19.81
C THR A 92 -3.95 -16.81 -21.20
N PRO A 93 -2.67 -17.14 -21.40
CA PRO A 93 -2.01 -17.04 -22.70
C PRO A 93 -2.59 -18.05 -23.72
N LEU A 94 -2.65 -17.65 -24.99
CA LEU A 94 -3.08 -18.46 -26.13
C LEU A 94 -1.94 -18.59 -27.13
N ALA A 95 -1.55 -19.83 -27.46
CA ALA A 95 -0.48 -20.20 -28.39
C ALA A 95 0.93 -19.62 -28.12
N ILE A 96 1.07 -18.60 -27.26
CA ILE A 96 2.31 -17.97 -26.85
C ILE A 96 2.83 -18.59 -25.55
N ASN A 97 4.15 -18.67 -25.39
CA ASN A 97 4.77 -19.19 -24.18
C ASN A 97 4.42 -18.31 -22.97
N SER A 98 3.88 -18.92 -21.91
CA SER A 98 3.42 -18.19 -20.71
C SER A 98 4.55 -17.46 -19.98
N ASN A 99 5.72 -18.09 -19.83
CA ASN A 99 6.87 -17.45 -19.16
C ASN A 99 7.43 -16.27 -19.98
N PHE A 100 7.47 -16.39 -21.31
CA PHE A 100 7.83 -15.29 -22.19
C PHE A 100 6.86 -14.11 -22.02
N LEU A 101 5.56 -14.39 -22.10
CA LEU A 101 4.53 -13.35 -21.96
C LEU A 101 4.55 -12.72 -20.57
N PHE A 102 4.78 -13.53 -19.52
CA PHE A 102 4.96 -13.05 -18.14
C PHE A 102 6.07 -12.00 -18.07
N HIS A 103 7.27 -12.31 -18.58
CA HIS A 103 8.39 -11.38 -18.55
C HIS A 103 8.13 -10.14 -19.40
N PHE A 104 7.47 -10.29 -20.55
CA PHE A 104 7.10 -9.17 -21.40
C PHE A 104 6.16 -8.22 -20.66
N LEU A 105 5.08 -8.73 -20.08
CA LEU A 105 4.14 -7.91 -19.31
C LEU A 105 4.79 -7.31 -18.07
N LYS A 106 5.69 -8.03 -17.40
CA LYS A 106 6.46 -7.53 -16.25
C LYS A 106 7.32 -6.32 -16.64
N SER A 107 7.91 -6.31 -17.84
CA SER A 107 8.68 -5.17 -18.36
C SER A 107 7.83 -3.90 -18.59
N GLN A 108 6.51 -4.04 -18.71
CA GLN A 108 5.58 -2.95 -18.97
C GLN A 108 4.95 -2.36 -17.69
N TYR A 109 5.37 -2.80 -16.50
CA TYR A 109 4.79 -2.39 -15.22
C TYR A 109 4.69 -0.87 -15.08
N HIS A 110 5.79 -0.14 -15.29
CA HIS A 110 5.83 1.32 -15.15
C HIS A 110 4.91 2.04 -16.13
N TYR A 111 4.83 1.53 -17.36
CA TYR A 111 3.92 2.06 -18.37
C TYR A 111 2.46 1.90 -17.93
N PHE A 112 2.08 0.76 -17.38
CA PHE A 112 0.72 0.55 -16.86
C PHE A 112 0.43 1.37 -15.60
N ASN A 113 1.35 1.39 -14.65
CA ASN A 113 1.14 2.04 -13.36
C ASN A 113 0.98 3.57 -13.50
N LYS A 114 1.74 4.19 -14.40
CA LYS A 114 1.65 5.63 -14.71
C LYS A 114 0.36 6.01 -15.43
N ASN A 115 -0.25 5.09 -16.19
CA ASN A 115 -1.42 5.34 -17.04
C ASN A 115 -2.70 4.66 -16.50
N THR A 116 -2.83 4.63 -15.17
CA THR A 116 -4.02 4.11 -14.47
C THR A 116 -5.23 5.05 -14.60
N LYS A 117 -6.44 4.53 -14.33
CA LYS A 117 -7.69 5.30 -14.29
C LYS A 117 -8.13 5.51 -12.84
N GLY A 118 -8.78 6.64 -12.55
CA GLY A 118 -9.32 6.95 -11.22
C GLY A 118 -8.34 7.73 -10.34
N SER A 119 -8.83 8.81 -9.72
CA SER A 119 -8.01 9.74 -8.93
C SER A 119 -7.73 9.27 -7.50
N SER A 120 -8.68 8.55 -6.88
CA SER A 120 -8.57 8.12 -5.48
C SER A 120 -8.06 6.69 -5.35
N ILE A 121 -8.58 5.77 -6.17
CA ILE A 121 -8.12 4.38 -6.25
C ILE A 121 -7.69 4.15 -7.70
N PRO A 122 -6.38 3.96 -7.96
CA PRO A 122 -5.90 3.66 -9.30
C PRO A 122 -6.41 2.31 -9.79
N HIS A 123 -6.87 2.27 -11.04
CA HIS A 123 -7.34 1.07 -11.72
C HIS A 123 -6.54 0.84 -13.01
N LEU A 124 -6.24 -0.42 -13.31
CA LEU A 124 -5.58 -0.80 -14.54
C LEU A 124 -6.42 -0.41 -15.76
N ASN A 125 -5.79 0.28 -16.72
CA ASN A 125 -6.45 0.64 -17.97
C ASN A 125 -6.49 -0.56 -18.91
N LEU A 126 -7.61 -1.31 -18.89
CA LEU A 126 -7.78 -2.52 -19.70
C LEU A 126 -7.63 -2.29 -21.21
N LYS A 127 -8.08 -1.13 -21.72
CA LYS A 127 -7.95 -0.80 -23.15
C LYS A 127 -6.46 -0.71 -23.54
N LEU A 128 -5.68 -0.02 -22.71
CA LEU A 128 -4.24 0.15 -22.92
C LEU A 128 -3.48 -1.19 -22.76
N LEU A 129 -3.94 -2.08 -21.89
CA LEU A 129 -3.44 -3.46 -21.80
C LEU A 129 -3.77 -4.26 -23.07
N GLU A 130 -5.00 -4.21 -23.55
CA GLU A 130 -5.49 -4.96 -24.72
C GLU A 130 -4.84 -4.53 -26.04
N GLU A 131 -4.52 -3.24 -26.18
CA GLU A 131 -3.91 -2.64 -27.37
C GLU A 131 -2.37 -2.77 -27.40
N LEU A 132 -1.75 -3.20 -26.29
CA LEU A 132 -0.30 -3.37 -26.17
C LEU A 132 0.23 -4.31 -27.28
N GLN A 133 1.22 -3.84 -28.04
CA GLN A 133 1.84 -4.62 -29.10
C GLN A 133 2.88 -5.58 -28.52
N VAL A 134 2.62 -6.88 -28.66
CA VAL A 134 3.51 -7.94 -28.20
C VAL A 134 4.35 -8.44 -29.37
N PRO A 135 5.69 -8.43 -29.28
CA PRO A 135 6.53 -9.07 -30.27
C PRO A 135 6.33 -10.58 -30.24
N ILE A 136 6.31 -11.22 -31.41
CA ILE A 136 6.11 -12.66 -31.56
C ILE A 136 7.39 -13.30 -32.13
N PRO A 137 8.34 -13.68 -31.26
CA PRO A 137 9.47 -14.52 -31.64
C PRO A 137 9.01 -15.93 -32.04
N HIS A 138 9.90 -16.68 -32.69
CA HIS A 138 9.68 -18.11 -32.90
C HIS A 138 9.54 -18.83 -31.53
N PRO A 139 8.73 -19.90 -31.38
CA PRO A 139 8.53 -20.57 -30.08
C PRO A 139 9.81 -20.96 -29.33
N VAL A 140 10.83 -21.41 -30.06
CA VAL A 140 12.16 -21.72 -29.50
C VAL A 140 12.85 -20.46 -28.96
N GLU A 141 12.72 -19.32 -29.63
CA GLU A 141 13.25 -18.04 -29.13
C GLU A 141 12.46 -17.56 -27.91
N GLN A 142 11.14 -17.76 -27.88
CA GLN A 142 10.32 -17.42 -26.71
C GLN A 142 10.78 -18.21 -25.47
N GLU A 143 11.02 -19.52 -25.62
CA GLU A 143 11.55 -20.35 -24.54
C GLU A 143 12.96 -19.94 -24.12
N PHE A 144 13.83 -19.65 -25.08
CA PHE A 144 15.18 -19.16 -24.82
C PHE A 144 15.18 -17.84 -24.05
N ILE A 145 14.39 -16.85 -24.50
CA ILE A 145 14.24 -15.55 -23.84
C ILE A 145 13.68 -15.72 -22.43
N ALA A 146 12.67 -16.58 -22.25
CA ALA A 146 12.09 -16.83 -20.94
C ALA A 146 13.13 -17.40 -19.95
N LYS A 147 13.91 -18.40 -20.37
CA LYS A 147 14.98 -19.00 -19.54
C LYS A 147 16.11 -18.01 -19.25
N PHE A 148 16.53 -17.25 -20.26
CA PHE A 148 17.53 -16.19 -20.11
C PHE A 148 17.09 -15.15 -19.08
N LEU A 149 15.84 -14.69 -19.17
CA LEU A 149 15.30 -13.70 -18.24
C LEU A 149 15.08 -14.29 -16.84
N ASP A 150 14.58 -15.51 -16.68
CA ASP A 150 14.50 -16.16 -15.37
C ASP A 150 15.90 -16.21 -14.72
N SER A 151 16.91 -16.72 -15.44
CA SER A 151 18.29 -16.81 -14.92
C SER A 151 18.89 -15.44 -14.55
N LYS A 152 18.76 -14.43 -15.41
CA LYS A 152 19.33 -13.10 -15.16
C LYS A 152 18.59 -12.33 -14.07
N MET A 153 17.28 -12.51 -13.95
CA MET A 153 16.51 -11.88 -12.89
C MET A 153 16.83 -12.51 -11.53
N ASP A 154 17.02 -13.83 -11.47
CA ASP A 154 17.42 -14.53 -10.26
C ASP A 154 18.83 -14.13 -9.81
N GLU A 155 19.80 -14.03 -10.73
CA GLU A 155 21.19 -13.60 -10.45
C GLU A 155 21.25 -12.23 -9.72
N HIS A 156 20.36 -11.30 -10.07
CA HIS A 156 20.30 -9.95 -9.49
C HIS A 156 19.18 -9.76 -8.46
N ASN A 157 18.44 -10.82 -8.09
CA ASN A 157 17.28 -10.66 -7.23
C ASN A 157 17.67 -10.28 -5.80
N ASP A 158 18.67 -10.96 -5.24
CA ASP A 158 19.12 -10.73 -3.87
C ASP A 158 19.73 -9.35 -3.70
N GLN A 159 20.51 -8.89 -4.69
CA GLN A 159 21.09 -7.53 -4.69
C GLN A 159 20.01 -6.45 -4.69
N PHE A 160 18.92 -6.66 -5.44
CA PHE A 160 17.80 -5.73 -5.47
C PHE A 160 17.04 -5.70 -4.14
N ILE A 161 16.74 -6.87 -3.58
CA ILE A 161 16.04 -6.99 -2.29
C ILE A 161 16.88 -6.32 -1.20
N ALA A 162 18.18 -6.65 -1.12
CA ALA A 162 19.10 -6.06 -0.15
C ALA A 162 19.19 -4.53 -0.29
N ALA A 163 19.22 -4.00 -1.52
CA ALA A 163 19.23 -2.55 -1.74
C ALA A 163 17.95 -1.87 -1.23
N ILE A 164 16.78 -2.46 -1.47
CA ILE A 164 15.49 -1.93 -0.98
C ILE A 164 15.40 -2.00 0.54
N GLU A 165 15.78 -3.13 1.13
CA GLU A 165 15.77 -3.32 2.57
C GLU A 165 16.72 -2.36 3.28
N GLU A 166 17.90 -2.09 2.69
CA GLU A 166 18.83 -1.12 3.24
C GLU A 166 18.28 0.31 3.21
N VAL A 167 17.65 0.71 2.10
CA VAL A 167 16.95 2.01 2.01
C VAL A 167 15.87 2.14 3.09
N LYS A 168 15.08 1.06 3.30
CA LYS A 168 14.05 1.03 4.33
C LYS A 168 14.66 1.16 5.73
N ARG A 169 15.70 0.36 6.03
CA ARG A 169 16.40 0.37 7.32
C ARG A 169 16.98 1.74 7.65
N LEU A 170 17.59 2.42 6.68
CA LEU A 170 18.16 3.76 6.87
C LEU A 170 17.09 4.83 7.12
N LYS A 171 15.92 4.73 6.48
CA LYS A 171 14.76 5.62 6.75
C LYS A 171 14.19 5.40 8.16
N GLU A 172 14.09 4.15 8.60
CA GLU A 172 13.68 3.80 9.96
C GLU A 172 14.71 4.29 10.99
N LEU A 173 16.00 4.15 10.72
CA LEU A 173 17.07 4.68 11.58
C LEU A 173 16.96 6.19 11.75
N ARG A 174 16.76 6.95 10.65
CA ARG A 174 16.57 8.40 10.71
C ARG A 174 15.40 8.76 11.64
N THR A 175 14.28 8.06 11.48
CA THR A 175 13.08 8.27 12.30
C THR A 175 13.37 7.97 13.77
N SER A 176 14.03 6.85 14.05
CA SER A 176 14.44 6.48 15.41
C SER A 176 15.36 7.50 16.06
N VAL A 177 16.35 8.03 15.33
CA VAL A 177 17.24 9.09 15.85
C VAL A 177 16.45 10.33 16.22
N LEU A 178 15.52 10.77 15.38
CA LEU A 178 14.67 11.93 15.66
C LEU A 178 13.76 11.69 16.87
N ASP A 179 13.16 10.51 16.99
CA ASP A 179 12.33 10.16 18.14
C ASP A 179 13.12 10.17 19.45
N ARG A 180 14.32 9.60 19.44
CA ARG A 180 15.25 9.62 20.58
C ARG A 180 15.78 11.02 20.91
N ALA A 181 15.80 11.91 19.92
CA ALA A 181 16.19 13.30 20.11
C ALA A 181 15.11 14.04 20.90
N ILE A 182 13.85 13.88 20.50
CA ILE A 182 12.73 14.66 21.05
C ILE A 182 12.10 14.06 22.31
N ASN A 183 12.42 12.81 22.64
CA ASN A 183 12.12 12.20 23.94
C ASN A 183 13.26 12.37 24.97
N GLY A 184 14.35 13.04 24.56
CA GLY A 184 15.50 13.36 25.39
C GLY A 184 16.50 12.22 25.60
N GLU A 185 16.34 11.04 25.01
CA GLU A 185 17.30 9.94 25.14
C GLU A 185 18.70 10.30 24.62
N LEU A 186 18.80 11.05 23.52
CA LEU A 186 20.09 11.43 22.92
C LEU A 186 20.92 12.34 23.83
N THR A 187 20.28 13.10 24.72
CA THR A 187 20.94 14.07 25.61
C THR A 187 20.93 13.66 27.07
N ALA A 188 20.59 12.41 27.39
CA ALA A 188 20.58 11.90 28.76
C ALA A 188 21.91 12.14 29.50
N LYS A 189 23.04 11.79 28.87
CA LYS A 189 24.39 12.04 29.44
C LYS A 189 24.71 13.52 29.59
N TRP A 190 24.23 14.37 28.68
CA TRP A 190 24.47 15.81 28.75
C TRP A 190 23.77 16.40 29.99
N ARG A 191 22.56 15.91 30.33
CA ARG A 191 21.80 16.33 31.52
C ARG A 191 22.48 15.96 32.84
N GLU A 192 23.32 14.91 32.88
CA GLU A 192 24.09 14.55 34.09
C GLU A 192 25.05 15.66 34.53
N SER A 193 25.57 16.44 33.58
CA SER A 193 26.51 17.54 33.84
C SER A 193 25.87 18.93 33.76
N ASN A 194 24.62 19.04 33.32
CA ASN A 194 23.92 20.30 33.09
C ASN A 194 22.53 20.25 33.75
N VAL A 195 22.52 20.45 35.07
CA VAL A 195 21.30 20.39 35.87
C VAL A 195 20.52 21.70 35.72
N TYR A 196 19.25 21.60 35.37
CA TYR A 196 18.29 22.70 35.34
C TYR A 196 16.90 22.18 35.67
N SER A 197 16.03 23.06 36.14
CA SER A 197 14.67 22.73 36.55
C SER A 197 13.63 23.06 35.47
N GLU A 198 12.43 22.48 35.59
CA GLU A 198 11.29 22.85 34.74
C GLU A 198 10.99 24.36 34.83
N ALA A 199 11.16 24.97 36.01
CA ALA A 199 10.95 26.40 36.22
C ALA A 199 11.92 27.27 35.40
N ASP A 200 13.18 26.84 35.23
CA ASP A 200 14.16 27.53 34.38
C ASP A 200 13.72 27.52 32.91
N VAL A 201 13.17 26.39 32.46
CA VAL A 201 12.64 26.25 31.09
C VAL A 201 11.43 27.15 30.87
N ILE A 202 10.49 27.16 31.82
CA ILE A 202 9.29 28.01 31.76
C ILE A 202 9.70 29.49 31.73
N LEU A 203 10.69 29.89 32.53
CA LEU A 203 11.22 31.25 32.52
C LEU A 203 11.80 31.63 31.16
N LYS A 204 12.56 30.72 30.53
CA LYS A 204 13.09 30.94 29.17
C LYS A 204 11.97 31.06 28.14
N LEU A 205 10.98 30.19 28.17
CA LEU A 205 9.83 30.25 27.26
C LEU A 205 9.05 31.57 27.42
N LYS A 206 8.80 31.98 28.66
CA LYS A 206 8.15 33.27 28.97
C LYS A 206 8.90 34.47 28.41
N ASN A 207 10.24 34.43 28.46
CA ASN A 207 11.08 35.50 27.92
C ASN A 207 11.09 35.52 26.38
N LEU A 208 10.87 34.38 25.73
CA LEU A 208 10.71 34.31 24.27
C LEU A 208 9.34 34.85 23.84
N ASN A 209 8.27 34.44 24.53
CA ASN A 209 6.92 34.84 24.20
C ASN A 209 6.08 35.01 25.47
N ALA A 210 5.56 36.22 25.69
CA ALA A 210 4.70 36.51 26.83
C ALA A 210 3.35 35.75 26.78
N LYS A 211 2.90 35.35 25.59
CA LYS A 211 1.64 34.61 25.36
C LYS A 211 1.91 33.10 25.16
N PHE A 212 2.63 32.49 26.08
CA PHE A 212 2.99 31.08 26.02
C PHE A 212 1.98 30.17 26.73
N ARG A 213 2.00 28.89 26.38
CA ARG A 213 1.24 27.82 27.03
C ARG A 213 2.17 26.67 27.41
N VAL A 214 1.83 26.02 28.51
CA VAL A 214 2.51 24.80 28.99
C VAL A 214 1.44 23.74 29.23
N TYR A 215 1.70 22.52 28.78
CA TYR A 215 0.77 21.39 28.85
C TYR A 215 1.26 20.33 29.82
N ASN A 216 0.33 19.54 30.35
CA ASN A 216 0.64 18.42 31.22
C ASN A 216 1.25 17.26 30.43
N LYS A 217 2.32 16.67 30.96
CA LYS A 217 3.00 15.52 30.37
C LYS A 217 2.17 14.24 30.41
N THR A 218 1.22 14.13 31.35
CA THR A 218 0.37 12.93 31.50
C THR A 218 -0.50 12.62 30.28
N ASP A 219 -0.75 13.63 29.45
CA ASP A 219 -1.62 13.51 28.28
C ASP A 219 -0.85 12.99 27.04
N LEU A 220 0.47 12.80 27.17
CA LEU A 220 1.30 12.28 26.10
C LEU A 220 1.29 10.75 26.04
N ARG A 221 1.35 10.23 24.82
CA ARG A 221 1.59 8.79 24.57
C ARG A 221 3.09 8.40 24.62
N PHE A 222 3.95 9.28 25.12
CA PHE A 222 5.40 9.09 25.19
C PHE A 222 5.99 9.79 26.42
N THR A 223 7.14 9.31 26.87
CA THR A 223 7.84 9.83 28.06
C THR A 223 8.78 10.98 27.70
N LEU A 224 8.85 11.96 28.60
CA LEU A 224 9.78 13.09 28.51
C LEU A 224 10.62 13.18 29.78
N PRO A 225 11.83 13.77 29.71
CA PRO A 225 12.62 14.06 30.90
C PRO A 225 11.86 14.98 31.87
N GLU A 226 12.09 14.81 33.18
CA GLU A 226 11.38 15.54 34.22
C GLU A 226 11.53 17.06 34.10
N ASN A 227 12.68 17.54 33.63
CA ASN A 227 13.00 18.95 33.51
C ASN A 227 12.50 19.61 32.21
N TRP A 228 12.00 18.84 31.24
CA TRP A 228 11.46 19.39 29.99
C TRP A 228 10.03 19.88 30.20
N ILE A 229 9.52 20.74 29.31
CA ILE A 229 8.07 21.04 29.25
C ILE A 229 7.51 20.67 27.88
N ILE A 230 6.19 20.67 27.77
CA ILE A 230 5.50 20.62 26.49
C ILE A 230 4.85 21.98 26.29
N THR A 231 5.09 22.56 25.12
CA THR A 231 4.45 23.79 24.68
C THR A 231 3.82 23.57 23.31
N ASP A 232 3.34 24.62 22.67
CA ASP A 232 2.76 24.57 21.33
C ASP A 232 3.54 25.43 20.33
N VAL A 233 3.29 25.22 19.04
CA VAL A 233 3.93 26.00 17.96
C VAL A 233 3.65 27.51 18.11
N CYS A 234 2.44 27.87 18.56
CA CYS A 234 2.05 29.27 18.78
C CYS A 234 2.91 29.97 19.86
N SER A 235 3.31 29.22 20.90
CA SER A 235 4.14 29.72 22.00
C SER A 235 5.59 29.96 21.58
N ILE A 236 6.09 29.20 20.60
CA ILE A 236 7.49 29.25 20.16
C ILE A 236 7.70 29.89 18.79
N CYS A 237 6.64 30.36 18.14
CA CYS A 237 6.71 31.07 16.86
C CYS A 237 6.19 32.51 16.99
N SER A 238 6.87 33.45 16.35
CA SER A 238 6.42 34.83 16.22
C SER A 238 5.24 34.96 15.24
N LYS A 239 5.17 34.06 14.26
CA LYS A 239 4.15 34.04 13.21
C LYS A 239 4.00 32.62 12.65
N VAL A 240 2.75 32.22 12.44
CA VAL A 240 2.37 31.05 11.65
C VAL A 240 1.39 31.52 10.59
N THR A 241 1.72 31.28 9.33
CA THR A 241 0.90 31.69 8.18
C THR A 241 1.08 30.70 7.05
N ASP A 242 0.37 30.85 5.96
CA ASP A 242 0.51 30.05 4.75
C ASP A 242 0.68 30.94 3.52
N GLY A 243 1.08 30.30 2.43
CA GLY A 243 1.22 30.95 1.13
C GLY A 243 -0.11 31.40 0.51
N GLU A 244 -0.02 31.95 -0.69
CA GLU A 244 -1.14 32.56 -1.39
C GLU A 244 -2.25 31.55 -1.74
N HIS A 245 -3.51 31.93 -1.50
CA HIS A 245 -4.68 31.12 -1.82
C HIS A 245 -5.11 31.24 -3.29
N SER A 246 -4.77 32.36 -3.91
CA SER A 246 -4.97 32.59 -5.34
C SER A 246 -3.82 31.96 -6.14
N THR A 247 -4.08 31.49 -7.35
CA THR A 247 -2.98 31.03 -8.22
C THR A 247 -2.45 32.23 -9.00
N PRO A 248 -1.26 32.77 -8.68
CA PRO A 248 -0.68 33.85 -9.47
C PRO A 248 -0.39 33.37 -10.89
N PRO A 249 -0.37 34.27 -11.90
CA PRO A 249 0.06 33.93 -13.25
C PRO A 249 1.47 33.35 -13.24
N ARG A 250 1.66 32.24 -13.95
CA ARG A 250 2.95 31.55 -14.03
C ARG A 250 3.66 31.94 -15.31
N PHE A 251 4.97 32.07 -15.21
CA PHE A 251 5.86 32.41 -16.31
C PHE A 251 6.91 31.32 -16.49
N ASP A 252 7.57 31.29 -17.65
CA ASP A 252 8.66 30.36 -17.94
C ASP A 252 9.95 30.75 -17.20
N GLU A 253 10.10 32.03 -16.85
CA GLU A 253 11.22 32.61 -16.12
C GLU A 253 10.72 33.71 -15.15
N GLY A 254 11.48 34.00 -14.09
CA GLY A 254 11.15 35.07 -13.15
C GLY A 254 11.56 34.75 -11.71
N GLU A 255 10.75 35.22 -10.77
CA GLU A 255 10.96 35.00 -9.33
C GLU A 255 10.34 33.68 -8.88
N LEU A 256 10.94 33.07 -7.86
CA LEU A 256 10.59 31.70 -7.44
C LEU A 256 9.23 31.63 -6.73
N LEU A 257 8.37 30.71 -7.17
CA LEU A 257 7.12 30.34 -6.52
C LEU A 257 7.17 28.87 -6.08
N LEU A 258 7.19 28.66 -4.77
CA LEU A 258 7.31 27.33 -4.17
C LEU A 258 5.95 26.79 -3.74
N SER A 259 5.77 25.49 -3.97
CA SER A 259 4.60 24.72 -3.55
C SER A 259 5.01 23.50 -2.72
N ALA A 260 4.05 22.64 -2.39
CA ALA A 260 4.31 21.39 -1.68
C ALA A 260 5.37 20.50 -2.37
N ARG A 261 5.56 20.64 -3.69
CA ARG A 261 6.57 19.89 -4.44
C ARG A 261 8.00 20.32 -4.10
N ASN A 262 8.20 21.54 -3.61
CA ASN A 262 9.52 22.13 -3.34
C ASN A 262 10.00 21.89 -1.91
N VAL A 263 9.08 21.61 -0.97
CA VAL A 263 9.45 21.30 0.41
C VAL A 263 9.79 19.81 0.52
N ARG A 264 11.05 19.51 0.79
CA ARG A 264 11.58 18.15 0.97
C ARG A 264 12.03 17.98 2.42
N ASP A 265 12.02 16.74 2.92
CA ASP A 265 12.37 16.46 4.31
C ASP A 265 13.82 16.88 4.60
N GLY A 266 13.99 18.08 5.18
CA GLY A 266 15.27 18.69 5.53
C GLY A 266 15.85 19.71 4.53
N TYR A 267 15.29 19.86 3.32
CA TYR A 267 15.81 20.83 2.34
C TYR A 267 14.72 21.39 1.41
N ILE A 268 15.05 22.48 0.72
CA ILE A 268 14.17 23.13 -0.24
C ILE A 268 14.70 22.87 -1.66
N ASP A 269 13.86 22.30 -2.51
CA ASP A 269 14.14 22.04 -3.93
C ASP A 269 13.83 23.29 -4.76
N TYR A 270 14.91 23.95 -5.22
CA TYR A 270 14.85 25.15 -6.05
C TYR A 270 14.97 24.87 -7.54
N GLU A 271 15.17 23.61 -7.97
CA GLU A 271 15.36 23.28 -9.38
C GLU A 271 14.01 23.09 -10.09
N ASN A 272 13.06 22.41 -9.45
CA ASN A 272 11.73 22.14 -10.03
C ASN A 272 10.67 23.12 -9.52
N VAL A 273 10.78 24.38 -9.91
CA VAL A 273 10.03 25.52 -9.35
C VAL A 273 9.19 26.25 -10.41
N ASP A 274 8.09 26.87 -10.01
CA ASP A 274 7.29 27.75 -10.89
C ASP A 274 7.83 29.18 -10.78
N PHE A 275 7.62 30.01 -11.80
CA PHE A 275 8.03 31.41 -11.78
C PHE A 275 6.85 32.38 -11.77
N ILE A 276 7.03 33.50 -11.08
CA ILE A 276 6.09 34.63 -10.99
C ILE A 276 6.81 35.95 -11.31
N SER A 277 6.03 37.00 -11.55
CA SER A 277 6.58 38.34 -11.72
C SER A 277 7.20 38.89 -10.42
N LYS A 278 8.12 39.84 -10.53
CA LYS A 278 8.72 40.53 -9.38
C LYS A 278 7.68 41.33 -8.57
N GLU A 279 6.69 41.90 -9.24
CA GLU A 279 5.60 42.62 -8.60
C GLU A 279 4.75 41.67 -7.74
N ASP A 280 4.39 40.51 -8.29
CA ASP A 280 3.67 39.46 -7.56
C ASP A 280 4.48 38.97 -6.37
N LEU A 281 5.78 38.69 -6.54
CA LEU A 281 6.66 38.27 -5.44
C LEU A 281 6.60 39.26 -4.28
N LEU A 282 6.80 40.56 -4.55
CA LEU A 282 6.80 41.60 -3.52
C LEU A 282 5.44 41.69 -2.83
N LYS A 283 4.34 41.60 -3.60
CA LYS A 283 2.98 41.61 -3.08
C LYS A 283 2.72 40.41 -2.16
N LEU A 284 3.05 39.20 -2.59
CA LEU A 284 2.83 37.98 -1.80
C LEU A 284 3.68 37.97 -0.52
N ARG A 285 4.89 38.53 -0.57
CA ARG A 285 5.78 38.64 0.59
C ARG A 285 5.28 39.59 1.69
N THR A 286 4.33 40.48 1.41
CA THR A 286 3.72 41.34 2.45
C THR A 286 3.04 40.52 3.55
N ARG A 287 2.34 39.44 3.16
CA ARG A 287 1.69 38.50 4.09
C ARG A 287 2.63 37.39 4.51
N CYS A 288 3.35 36.77 3.57
CA CYS A 288 4.14 35.57 3.80
C CYS A 288 5.58 35.80 3.34
N ASN A 289 6.47 36.15 4.27
CA ASN A 289 7.87 36.52 4.00
C ASN A 289 8.84 35.46 4.56
N PRO A 290 9.22 34.43 3.78
CA PRO A 290 10.23 33.46 4.22
C PRO A 290 11.61 34.10 4.38
N GLU A 291 12.26 33.81 5.50
CA GLU A 291 13.58 34.27 5.91
C GLU A 291 14.41 33.09 6.44
N VAL A 292 15.73 33.27 6.55
CA VAL A 292 16.61 32.24 7.12
C VAL A 292 16.16 31.89 8.54
N ASN A 293 16.24 30.61 8.90
CA ASN A 293 15.74 30.01 10.14
C ASN A 293 14.23 29.73 10.18
N ASP A 294 13.46 30.20 9.19
CA ASP A 294 12.04 29.84 9.10
C ASP A 294 11.87 28.36 8.72
N VAL A 295 10.77 27.76 9.17
CA VAL A 295 10.41 26.37 8.86
C VAL A 295 9.20 26.35 7.95
N LEU A 296 9.34 25.64 6.83
CA LEU A 296 8.27 25.38 5.88
C LEU A 296 7.62 24.03 6.21
N VAL A 297 6.29 23.96 6.18
CA VAL A 297 5.53 22.73 6.41
C VAL A 297 4.52 22.53 5.29
N VAL A 298 4.51 21.36 4.65
CA VAL A 298 3.48 21.05 3.65
C VAL A 298 2.13 20.86 4.34
N SER A 299 1.14 21.66 3.94
CA SER A 299 -0.21 21.65 4.53
C SER A 299 -1.25 20.95 3.68
N VAL A 300 -1.05 20.84 2.36
CA VAL A 300 -2.04 20.26 1.44
C VAL A 300 -1.38 19.21 0.53
N GLY A 301 -2.07 18.09 0.30
CA GLY A 301 -1.71 17.08 -0.69
C GLY A 301 -1.21 15.76 -0.10
N ALA A 302 -0.56 14.93 -0.93
CA ALA A 302 -0.11 13.59 -0.52
C ALA A 302 1.10 13.61 0.45
N THR A 303 1.76 14.76 0.60
CA THR A 303 3.02 14.91 1.35
C THR A 303 2.87 15.84 2.54
N ILE A 304 1.66 15.94 3.11
CA ILE A 304 1.38 16.73 4.31
C ILE A 304 2.33 16.33 5.43
N GLY A 305 2.80 17.34 6.17
CA GLY A 305 3.72 17.15 7.28
C GLY A 305 5.19 17.14 6.89
N ARG A 306 5.54 17.12 5.59
CA ARG A 306 6.93 17.34 5.16
C ARG A 306 7.41 18.71 5.62
N THR A 307 8.65 18.79 6.06
CA THR A 307 9.23 20.03 6.58
C THR A 307 10.63 20.30 6.07
N ALA A 308 10.93 21.58 5.87
CA ALA A 308 12.26 22.05 5.50
C ALA A 308 12.57 23.37 6.23
N ILE A 309 13.84 23.59 6.53
CA ILE A 309 14.33 24.86 7.05
C ILE A 309 14.86 25.74 5.91
N VAL A 310 14.59 27.04 5.97
CA VAL A 310 15.18 28.03 5.07
C VAL A 310 16.61 28.30 5.52
N THR A 311 17.59 27.81 4.77
CA THR A 311 19.03 27.99 5.05
C THR A 311 19.67 29.11 4.23
N GLU A 312 19.09 29.43 3.08
CA GLU A 312 19.65 30.38 2.12
C GLU A 312 18.83 31.68 2.07
N LYS A 313 19.50 32.82 1.85
CA LYS A 313 18.85 34.13 1.65
C LYS A 313 18.29 34.29 0.22
N LYS A 314 17.55 33.29 -0.26
CA LYS A 314 16.86 33.34 -1.56
C LYS A 314 15.50 34.02 -1.42
N LEU A 315 15.14 34.84 -2.40
CA LEU A 315 13.81 35.43 -2.49
C LEU A 315 12.86 34.46 -3.20
N PHE A 316 11.75 34.16 -2.54
CA PHE A 316 10.69 33.35 -3.10
C PHE A 316 9.34 33.63 -2.42
N ALA A 317 8.25 33.27 -3.11
CA ALA A 317 6.90 33.24 -2.57
C ALA A 317 6.43 31.78 -2.35
N LEU A 318 5.41 31.63 -1.50
CA LEU A 318 4.77 30.35 -1.22
C LEU A 318 3.32 30.37 -1.72
N VAL A 319 2.83 29.22 -2.19
CA VAL A 319 1.39 28.99 -2.39
C VAL A 319 0.76 28.31 -1.16
N ARG A 320 -0.58 28.30 -1.09
CA ARG A 320 -1.40 27.76 0.01
C ARG A 320 -0.98 26.38 0.53
N SER A 321 -0.40 25.54 -0.31
CA SER A 321 0.00 24.19 0.07
C SER A 321 1.19 24.14 1.04
N VAL A 322 1.77 25.28 1.40
CA VAL A 322 2.91 25.39 2.32
C VAL A 322 2.62 26.43 3.41
N LEU A 323 2.78 26.01 4.66
CA LEU A 323 2.82 26.85 5.85
C LEU A 323 4.23 27.39 6.08
N LEU A 324 4.31 28.61 6.58
CA LEU A 324 5.51 29.29 7.05
C LEU A 324 5.41 29.48 8.56
N LEU A 325 6.36 28.89 9.28
CA LEU A 325 6.55 29.05 10.72
C LEU A 325 7.80 29.90 10.95
N LYS A 326 7.67 30.99 11.72
CA LYS A 326 8.78 31.87 12.12
C LYS A 326 9.17 31.61 13.58
N PRO A 327 10.04 30.62 13.85
CA PRO A 327 10.39 30.22 15.21
C PRO A 327 11.19 31.31 15.95
N LEU A 328 10.94 31.43 17.25
CA LEU A 328 11.71 32.24 18.20
C LEU A 328 12.92 31.47 18.76
N ILE A 329 13.04 30.19 18.39
CA ILE A 329 14.14 29.27 18.70
C ILE A 329 14.86 28.86 17.41
N SER A 330 15.81 27.94 17.51
CA SER A 330 16.40 27.32 16.33
C SER A 330 15.31 26.63 15.49
N GLY A 331 15.16 27.04 14.24
CA GLY A 331 14.25 26.41 13.29
C GLY A 331 14.63 24.98 12.98
N GLU A 332 15.90 24.62 13.16
CA GLU A 332 16.36 23.25 12.97
C GLU A 332 15.85 22.32 14.06
N TYR A 333 15.84 22.79 15.32
CA TYR A 333 15.22 22.04 16.41
C TYR A 333 13.73 21.84 16.14
N LEU A 334 13.00 22.91 15.78
CA LEU A 334 11.58 22.82 15.44
C LEU A 334 11.33 21.87 14.27
N MET A 335 12.16 21.93 13.23
CA MET A 335 12.09 21.01 12.09
C MET A 335 12.28 19.55 12.54
N TYR A 336 13.28 19.25 13.36
CA TYR A 336 13.48 17.90 13.90
C TYR A 336 12.30 17.42 14.75
N CYS A 337 11.72 18.29 15.59
CA CYS A 337 10.48 17.99 16.30
C CYS A 337 9.37 17.59 15.34
N LEU A 338 9.11 18.40 14.32
CA LEU A 338 8.06 18.16 13.34
C LEU A 338 8.32 16.90 12.49
N GLN A 339 9.57 16.52 12.24
CA GLN A 339 9.94 15.32 11.47
C GLN A 339 9.87 14.01 12.28
N SER A 340 9.84 14.08 13.61
CA SER A 340 9.73 12.87 14.46
C SER A 340 8.44 12.08 14.17
N SER A 341 8.48 10.76 14.39
CA SER A 341 7.31 9.91 14.20
C SER A 341 6.15 10.32 15.11
N ILE A 342 6.48 10.81 16.31
CA ILE A 342 5.54 11.31 17.31
C ILE A 342 4.74 12.48 16.75
N LEU A 343 5.39 13.55 16.28
CA LEU A 343 4.67 14.72 15.73
C LEU A 343 4.00 14.42 14.40
N GLN A 344 4.62 13.58 13.56
CA GLN A 344 3.98 13.12 12.33
C GLN A 344 2.68 12.34 12.61
N ASN A 345 2.59 11.61 13.73
CA ASN A 345 1.35 10.98 14.15
C ASN A 345 0.28 12.02 14.52
N PHE A 346 0.63 13.07 15.28
CA PHE A 346 -0.31 14.16 15.59
C PHE A 346 -0.80 14.86 14.32
N ILE A 347 0.10 15.17 13.38
CA ILE A 347 -0.27 15.77 12.08
C ILE A 347 -1.21 14.83 11.31
N ARG A 348 -0.91 13.53 11.23
CA ARG A 348 -1.78 12.55 10.57
C ARG A 348 -3.14 12.44 11.23
N GLU A 349 -3.22 12.42 12.56
CA GLU A 349 -4.49 12.36 13.28
C GLU A 349 -5.34 13.61 13.06
N SER A 350 -4.71 14.80 13.03
CA SER A 350 -5.40 16.08 12.76
C SER A 350 -5.98 16.20 11.34
N THR A 351 -5.54 15.36 10.41
CA THR A 351 -5.96 15.40 8.99
C THR A 351 -6.91 14.26 8.59
N LYS A 352 -7.23 13.34 9.52
CA LYS A 352 -8.20 12.25 9.27
C LYS A 352 -9.63 12.80 9.14
N GLY A 353 -10.33 12.42 8.06
CA GLY A 353 -11.78 12.69 7.89
C GLY A 353 -12.17 13.64 6.75
N VAL A 354 -11.20 14.20 6.01
CA VAL A 354 -11.47 15.12 4.90
C VAL A 354 -11.07 14.47 3.56
N ALA A 355 -11.88 14.63 2.51
CA ALA A 355 -11.64 14.02 1.19
C ALA A 355 -10.30 14.46 0.53
N GLN A 356 -9.77 15.62 0.90
CA GLN A 356 -8.39 16.02 0.74
C GLN A 356 -7.83 16.34 2.12
N GLY A 357 -6.78 15.62 2.56
CA GLY A 357 -6.08 15.96 3.79
C GLY A 357 -5.60 17.41 3.74
N HIS A 358 -5.79 18.15 4.82
CA HIS A 358 -5.35 19.53 4.95
C HIS A 358 -5.00 19.81 6.41
N LEU A 359 -3.76 20.23 6.67
CA LEU A 359 -3.30 20.71 7.97
C LEU A 359 -3.53 22.23 8.02
N TYR A 360 -4.53 22.70 8.77
CA TYR A 360 -4.76 24.14 8.90
C TYR A 360 -3.84 24.79 9.94
N ILE A 361 -3.75 26.11 9.89
CA ILE A 361 -2.96 26.94 10.81
C ILE A 361 -3.42 26.71 12.26
N THR A 362 -4.72 26.55 12.49
CA THR A 362 -5.30 26.32 13.82
C THR A 362 -4.77 25.07 14.50
N GLU A 363 -4.70 23.96 13.78
CA GLU A 363 -4.16 22.67 14.24
C GLU A 363 -2.65 22.75 14.36
N THR A 364 -1.99 23.39 13.39
CA THR A 364 -0.53 23.62 13.42
C THR A 364 -0.11 24.36 14.69
N ASN A 365 -0.85 25.41 15.06
CA ASN A 365 -0.59 26.21 16.25
C ASN A 365 -0.68 25.42 17.56
N LEU A 366 -1.40 24.29 17.57
CA LEU A 366 -1.64 23.44 18.74
C LEU A 366 -0.75 22.19 18.79
N LEU A 367 0.15 21.99 17.81
CA LEU A 367 1.02 20.83 17.81
C LEU A 367 1.91 20.81 19.07
N PRO A 368 1.97 19.67 19.81
CA PRO A 368 2.69 19.59 21.07
C PRO A 368 4.19 19.47 20.84
N ILE A 369 4.94 20.51 21.20
CA ILE A 369 6.39 20.58 21.01
C ILE A 369 7.09 20.32 22.35
N PRO A 370 7.89 19.25 22.47
CA PRO A 370 8.82 19.08 23.59
C PRO A 370 9.79 20.26 23.63
N PHE A 371 9.99 20.85 24.81
CA PHE A 371 10.76 22.07 24.96
C PHE A 371 11.70 21.94 26.16
N PRO A 372 12.98 21.59 25.92
CA PRO A 372 14.02 21.72 26.93
C PRO A 372 14.61 23.13 26.95
N ILE A 373 15.54 23.38 27.86
CA ILE A 373 16.30 24.64 27.86
C ILE A 373 17.11 24.80 26.57
N ILE A 374 17.33 26.04 26.13
CA ILE A 374 17.99 26.36 24.84
C ILE A 374 19.34 25.65 24.67
N ALA A 375 20.16 25.60 25.72
CA ALA A 375 21.47 24.93 25.67
C ALA A 375 21.34 23.42 25.35
N GLU A 376 20.28 22.76 25.83
CA GLU A 376 20.03 21.36 25.48
C GLU A 376 19.46 21.22 24.07
N GLN A 377 18.66 22.19 23.58
CA GLN A 377 18.20 22.19 22.18
C GLN A 377 19.39 22.22 21.21
N GLU A 378 20.42 23.02 21.52
CA GLU A 378 21.67 23.07 20.75
C GLU A 378 22.43 21.74 20.77
N GLU A 379 22.50 21.08 21.93
CA GLU A 379 23.11 19.74 22.03
C GLU A 379 22.31 18.70 21.26
N ILE A 380 20.96 18.75 21.31
CA ILE A 380 20.09 17.88 20.50
C ILE A 380 20.41 18.07 19.02
N ILE A 381 20.48 19.30 18.53
CA ILE A 381 20.83 19.60 17.14
C ILE A 381 22.19 18.99 16.79
N ARG A 382 23.19 19.17 17.66
CA ARG A 382 24.54 18.63 17.46
C ARG A 382 24.55 17.11 17.35
N GLN A 383 23.85 16.42 18.25
CA GLN A 383 23.74 14.97 18.28
C GLN A 383 22.98 14.44 17.05
N VAL A 384 21.85 15.07 16.69
CA VAL A 384 21.07 14.69 15.51
C VAL A 384 21.91 14.84 14.25
N ARG A 385 22.60 15.98 14.05
CA ARG A 385 23.50 16.17 12.91
C ARG A 385 24.59 15.10 12.84
N LEU A 386 25.24 14.80 13.97
CA LEU A 386 26.30 13.79 14.02
C LEU A 386 25.79 12.40 13.60
N ASN A 387 24.60 12.01 14.08
CA ASN A 387 23.99 10.72 13.77
C ASN A 387 23.43 10.66 12.34
N LEU A 388 22.80 11.74 11.86
CA LEU A 388 22.12 11.77 10.57
C LEU A 388 23.05 12.02 9.37
N ASN A 389 24.13 12.79 9.51
CA ASN A 389 25.02 13.08 8.37
C ASN A 389 25.55 11.80 7.70
N THR A 390 25.98 10.82 8.49
CA THR A 390 26.46 9.53 7.97
C THR A 390 25.31 8.72 7.38
N ALA A 391 24.16 8.69 8.06
CA ALA A 391 22.99 7.95 7.61
C ALA A 391 22.41 8.49 6.30
N ASP A 392 22.37 9.82 6.12
CA ASP A 392 21.87 10.48 4.93
C ASP A 392 22.78 10.24 3.72
N LEU A 393 24.11 10.25 3.90
CA LEU A 393 25.07 9.88 2.86
C LEU A 393 24.91 8.41 2.44
N LEU A 394 24.72 7.51 3.40
CA LEU A 394 24.45 6.10 3.12
C LEU A 394 23.11 5.92 2.42
N LEU A 395 22.07 6.64 2.84
CA LEU A 395 20.75 6.57 2.26
C LEU A 395 20.80 6.96 0.78
N LYS A 396 21.46 8.09 0.47
CA LYS A 396 21.64 8.52 -0.93
C LYS A 396 22.39 7.47 -1.76
N LYS A 397 23.48 6.91 -1.23
CA LYS A 397 24.24 5.84 -1.92
C LYS A 397 23.39 4.58 -2.15
N SER A 398 22.58 4.19 -1.17
CA SER A 398 21.69 3.02 -1.27
C SER A 398 20.54 3.26 -2.25
N GLU A 399 19.96 4.46 -2.28
CA GLU A 399 18.95 4.85 -3.27
C GLU A 399 19.54 4.86 -4.69
N ASP A 400 20.75 5.41 -4.87
CA ASP A 400 21.47 5.38 -6.15
C ASP A 400 21.77 3.93 -6.59
N ALA A 401 22.17 3.06 -5.67
CA ALA A 401 22.39 1.65 -5.95
C ALA A 401 21.09 0.94 -6.36
N ALA A 402 19.99 1.16 -5.65
CA ALA A 402 18.68 0.61 -6.00
C ALA A 402 18.24 1.05 -7.41
N ASN A 403 18.39 2.34 -7.74
CA ASN A 403 18.09 2.89 -9.06
C ASN A 403 18.96 2.27 -10.17
N LYS A 404 20.24 2.01 -9.90
CA LYS A 404 21.14 1.32 -10.85
C LYS A 404 20.68 -0.11 -11.12
N VAL A 405 20.29 -0.86 -10.09
CA VAL A 405 19.79 -2.23 -10.26
C VAL A 405 18.49 -2.24 -11.06
N GLU A 406 17.59 -1.30 -10.81
CA GLU A 406 16.36 -1.14 -11.60
C GLU A 406 16.65 -0.81 -13.07
N THR A 407 17.58 0.12 -13.31
CA THR A 407 18.02 0.49 -14.66
C THR A 407 18.64 -0.70 -15.41
N LEU A 408 19.44 -1.51 -14.72
CA LEU A 408 20.01 -2.73 -15.28
C LEU A 408 18.93 -3.73 -15.68
N ARG A 409 17.92 -3.96 -14.82
CA ARG A 409 16.78 -4.84 -15.13
C ARG A 409 16.02 -4.38 -16.38
N ASN A 410 15.75 -3.09 -16.48
CA ASN A 410 15.10 -2.51 -17.66
C ASN A 410 15.95 -2.69 -18.92
N SER A 411 17.27 -2.53 -18.81
CA SER A 411 18.20 -2.75 -19.92
C SER A 411 18.23 -4.23 -20.37
N ILE A 412 18.16 -5.18 -19.43
CA ILE A 412 18.07 -6.62 -19.72
C ILE A 412 16.76 -6.94 -20.46
N PHE A 413 15.62 -6.39 -20.01
CA PHE A 413 14.36 -6.54 -20.74
C PHE A 413 14.42 -5.96 -22.15
N GLN A 414 15.00 -4.77 -22.32
CA GLN A 414 15.19 -4.16 -23.64
C GLN A 414 16.08 -5.01 -24.55
N LEU A 415 17.18 -5.55 -24.03
CA LEU A 415 18.06 -6.47 -24.77
C LEU A 415 17.29 -7.71 -25.25
N ALA A 416 16.51 -8.32 -24.36
CA ALA A 416 15.76 -9.54 -24.64
C ALA A 416 14.63 -9.31 -25.66
N PHE A 417 13.79 -8.29 -25.45
CA PHE A 417 12.64 -8.03 -26.31
C PHE A 417 12.96 -7.26 -27.60
N SER A 418 14.21 -6.84 -27.80
CA SER A 418 14.71 -6.34 -29.10
C SER A 418 15.45 -7.40 -29.92
N GLY A 419 15.54 -8.64 -29.42
CA GLY A 419 16.22 -9.75 -30.09
C GLY A 419 17.74 -9.53 -30.22
N ARG A 420 18.34 -8.75 -29.32
CA ARG A 420 19.77 -8.40 -29.33
C ARG A 420 20.64 -9.32 -28.45
N ILE A 421 20.09 -10.44 -28.00
CA ILE A 421 20.86 -11.44 -27.23
C ILE A 421 21.84 -12.14 -28.19
N SER A 422 23.14 -12.11 -27.88
CA SER A 422 24.19 -12.65 -28.75
C SER A 422 24.07 -14.16 -28.99
N GLU A 423 23.62 -14.91 -27.98
CA GLU A 423 23.47 -16.38 -27.99
C GLU A 423 22.14 -16.86 -28.59
N MET A 424 21.34 -15.94 -29.14
CA MET A 424 19.98 -16.28 -29.58
C MET A 424 20.02 -17.24 -30.79
N PRO A 425 19.20 -18.31 -30.79
CA PRO A 425 19.17 -19.25 -31.90
C PRO A 425 18.85 -18.56 -33.25
N ASP A 426 19.57 -18.93 -34.31
CA ASP A 426 19.34 -18.43 -35.67
C ASP A 426 18.40 -19.37 -36.44
N ILE A 427 17.09 -19.20 -36.22
CA ILE A 427 16.05 -20.12 -36.71
C ILE A 427 15.45 -19.68 -38.06
N TYR A 428 15.69 -18.44 -38.48
CA TYR A 428 15.01 -17.83 -39.63
C TYR A 428 15.66 -18.09 -40.98
N LYS A 429 16.64 -18.99 -41.05
CA LYS A 429 17.41 -19.21 -42.28
C LYS A 429 16.61 -19.81 -43.44
N ASN A 430 15.44 -20.44 -43.22
CA ASN A 430 14.68 -21.09 -44.30
C ASN A 430 13.14 -21.21 -44.13
N ASP A 431 12.50 -20.67 -43.08
CA ASP A 431 11.08 -20.95 -42.82
C ASP A 431 10.26 -19.68 -42.52
N SER A 432 9.40 -19.30 -43.46
CA SER A 432 8.42 -18.21 -43.31
C SER A 432 7.02 -18.71 -42.94
N SER A 433 6.77 -20.02 -42.95
CA SER A 433 5.45 -20.61 -42.70
C SER A 433 5.10 -20.75 -41.22
N TRP A 434 6.09 -20.80 -40.33
CA TRP A 434 5.86 -20.97 -38.89
C TRP A 434 4.87 -19.95 -38.30
N PHE A 435 4.88 -18.70 -38.79
CA PHE A 435 4.01 -17.65 -38.26
C PHE A 435 2.55 -17.85 -38.66
N GLU A 436 2.30 -18.43 -39.84
CA GLU A 436 0.94 -18.80 -40.24
C GLU A 436 0.44 -20.00 -39.45
N ASP A 437 1.31 -20.97 -39.15
CA ASP A 437 0.95 -22.10 -38.28
C ASP A 437 0.69 -21.64 -36.84
N PHE A 438 1.45 -20.66 -36.35
CA PHE A 438 1.16 -19.98 -35.09
C PHE A 438 -0.23 -19.32 -35.10
N ARG A 439 -0.58 -18.60 -36.17
CA ARG A 439 -1.91 -17.97 -36.31
C ARG A 439 -3.05 -19.00 -36.32
N LYS A 440 -2.91 -20.08 -37.08
CA LYS A 440 -3.89 -21.17 -37.11
C LYS A 440 -4.07 -21.81 -35.73
N ASN A 441 -2.97 -22.04 -35.00
CA ASN A 441 -3.02 -22.57 -33.64
C ASN A 441 -3.73 -21.57 -32.69
N LEU A 442 -3.40 -20.28 -32.79
CA LEU A 442 -4.03 -19.22 -32.00
C LEU A 442 -5.56 -19.18 -32.21
N GLU A 443 -6.01 -19.20 -33.47
CA GLU A 443 -7.43 -19.25 -33.81
C GLU A 443 -8.11 -20.52 -33.27
N THR A 444 -7.47 -21.67 -33.43
CA THR A 444 -7.97 -22.95 -32.93
C THR A 444 -8.15 -22.93 -31.41
N GLN A 445 -7.18 -22.40 -30.66
CA GLN A 445 -7.27 -22.28 -29.20
C GLN A 445 -8.38 -21.30 -28.79
N ARG A 446 -8.53 -20.18 -29.52
CA ARG A 446 -9.57 -19.19 -29.27
C ARG A 446 -10.96 -19.80 -29.46
N ILE A 447 -11.19 -20.55 -30.54
CA ILE A 447 -12.46 -21.25 -30.81
C ILE A 447 -12.77 -22.28 -29.72
N LYS A 448 -11.80 -23.17 -29.39
CA LYS A 448 -11.97 -24.17 -28.33
C LYS A 448 -12.38 -23.55 -27.00
N LEU A 449 -11.82 -22.39 -26.67
CA LEU A 449 -12.11 -21.69 -25.43
C LEU A 449 -13.44 -20.92 -25.45
N LEU A 450 -13.87 -20.39 -26.60
CA LEU A 450 -15.22 -19.83 -26.77
C LEU A 450 -16.29 -20.92 -26.60
N ASP A 451 -16.06 -22.10 -27.16
CA ASP A 451 -16.92 -23.28 -27.01
C ASP A 451 -16.92 -23.82 -25.57
N ALA A 452 -15.77 -23.81 -24.89
CA ALA A 452 -15.70 -24.17 -23.48
C ALA A 452 -16.41 -23.15 -22.58
N LYS A 453 -16.33 -21.84 -22.89
CA LYS A 453 -17.04 -20.79 -22.16
C LYS A 453 -18.55 -20.94 -22.29
N SER A 454 -19.08 -21.22 -23.48
CA SER A 454 -20.53 -21.42 -23.67
C SER A 454 -21.05 -22.60 -22.86
N LYS A 455 -20.32 -23.73 -22.84
CA LYS A 455 -20.66 -24.92 -22.04
C LYS A 455 -20.53 -24.70 -20.53
N ASN A 456 -19.46 -24.04 -20.07
CA ASN A 456 -19.21 -23.78 -18.65
C ASN A 456 -20.12 -22.69 -18.06
N LEU A 457 -20.54 -21.70 -18.84
CA LEU A 457 -21.51 -20.68 -18.41
C LEU A 457 -22.84 -21.31 -18.00
N VAL A 458 -23.32 -22.32 -18.74
CA VAL A 458 -24.56 -23.06 -18.42
C VAL A 458 -24.38 -23.88 -17.14
N LYS A 459 -23.26 -24.60 -17.00
CA LYS A 459 -22.99 -25.49 -15.86
C LYS A 459 -22.71 -24.73 -14.55
N ASN A 460 -21.93 -23.65 -14.60
CA ASN A 460 -21.58 -22.85 -13.42
C ASN A 460 -22.75 -21.99 -12.94
N LYS A 461 -23.63 -21.52 -13.83
CA LYS A 461 -24.85 -20.79 -13.44
C LYS A 461 -25.80 -21.71 -12.67
N SER A 462 -25.95 -22.96 -13.09
CA SER A 462 -26.73 -23.98 -12.36
C SER A 462 -26.11 -24.36 -11.01
N LYS A 463 -24.79 -24.63 -10.96
CA LYS A 463 -24.09 -24.97 -9.70
C LYS A 463 -24.03 -23.81 -8.70
N SER A 464 -23.78 -22.59 -9.15
CA SER A 464 -23.77 -21.39 -8.29
C SER A 464 -25.16 -21.06 -7.76
N LEU A 465 -26.22 -21.27 -8.56
CA LEU A 465 -27.61 -21.11 -8.10
C LEU A 465 -27.95 -22.17 -7.03
N ASN A 466 -27.59 -23.43 -7.26
CA ASN A 466 -27.77 -24.50 -6.26
C ASN A 466 -26.96 -24.26 -4.98
N PHE A 467 -25.71 -23.77 -5.09
CA PHE A 467 -24.87 -23.42 -3.95
C PHE A 467 -25.43 -22.21 -3.16
N ARG A 468 -25.93 -21.19 -3.86
CA ARG A 468 -26.65 -20.06 -3.24
C ARG A 468 -27.94 -20.51 -2.57
N ASN A 469 -28.70 -21.43 -3.19
CA ASN A 469 -29.92 -21.99 -2.60
C ASN A 469 -29.62 -22.85 -1.37
N GLN A 470 -28.52 -23.62 -1.37
CA GLN A 470 -28.02 -24.33 -0.19
C GLN A 470 -27.56 -23.38 0.92
N MET A 471 -26.85 -22.29 0.58
CA MET A 471 -26.45 -21.27 1.56
C MET A 471 -27.63 -20.42 2.08
N ALA A 472 -28.69 -20.25 1.28
CA ALA A 472 -29.86 -19.45 1.62
C ALA A 472 -30.91 -20.22 2.44
N GLN A 473 -30.89 -21.55 2.45
CA GLN A 473 -31.70 -22.36 3.37
C GLN A 473 -31.00 -22.48 4.72
N LYS A 474 -30.91 -21.38 5.48
CA LYS A 474 -30.56 -21.43 6.90
C LYS A 474 -31.83 -21.29 7.72
N LYS A 475 -32.01 -22.25 8.61
CA LYS A 475 -33.26 -22.56 9.30
C LYS A 475 -33.02 -22.46 10.81
N SER A 476 -34.04 -22.11 11.58
CA SER A 476 -34.01 -22.28 13.05
C SER A 476 -33.71 -23.75 13.39
N ILE A 477 -33.28 -24.05 14.61
CA ILE A 477 -33.05 -25.44 15.04
C ILE A 477 -34.31 -26.28 14.83
N VAL A 478 -35.48 -25.69 15.07
CA VAL A 478 -36.80 -26.30 14.83
C VAL A 478 -36.99 -26.64 13.36
N ASP A 479 -36.76 -25.67 12.47
CA ASP A 479 -36.94 -25.86 11.03
C ASP A 479 -35.93 -26.87 10.46
N LEU A 480 -34.72 -26.95 11.02
CA LEU A 480 -33.71 -27.94 10.67
C LEU A 480 -34.18 -29.35 11.02
N LEU A 481 -34.72 -29.54 12.22
CA LEU A 481 -35.20 -30.84 12.67
C LEU A 481 -36.44 -31.29 11.90
N ILE A 482 -37.42 -30.41 11.66
CA ILE A 482 -38.61 -30.72 10.85
C ILE A 482 -38.25 -31.12 9.41
N SER A 483 -37.14 -30.59 8.88
CA SER A 483 -36.69 -30.93 7.52
C SER A 483 -35.67 -32.07 7.45
N SER A 484 -35.31 -32.67 8.58
CA SER A 484 -34.39 -33.81 8.65
C SER A 484 -35.14 -35.14 8.55
N PRO A 485 -34.52 -36.21 8.01
CA PRO A 485 -35.13 -37.54 7.97
C PRO A 485 -35.53 -38.01 9.37
N ASN A 486 -36.75 -38.55 9.54
CA ASN A 486 -37.33 -38.95 10.82
C ASN A 486 -37.46 -37.84 11.87
N ASN A 487 -37.33 -36.57 11.46
CA ASN A 487 -37.26 -35.40 12.31
C ASN A 487 -36.07 -35.40 13.29
N GLU A 488 -34.96 -36.05 12.92
CA GLU A 488 -33.80 -36.26 13.80
C GLU A 488 -32.52 -35.63 13.24
N SER A 489 -31.70 -35.02 14.10
CA SER A 489 -30.34 -34.60 13.76
C SER A 489 -29.43 -34.65 14.99
N THR A 490 -28.15 -34.95 14.80
CA THR A 490 -27.14 -34.77 15.87
C THR A 490 -26.98 -33.28 16.19
N VAL A 491 -26.64 -32.94 17.44
CA VAL A 491 -26.36 -31.55 17.86
C VAL A 491 -25.26 -30.90 17.01
N GLU A 492 -24.19 -31.65 16.68
CA GLU A 492 -23.09 -31.16 15.85
C GLU A 492 -23.56 -30.79 14.44
N ASN A 493 -24.34 -31.67 13.79
CA ASN A 493 -24.93 -31.38 12.48
C ASN A 493 -25.94 -30.22 12.53
N ALA A 494 -26.75 -30.12 13.59
CA ALA A 494 -27.68 -29.01 13.78
C ALA A 494 -26.95 -27.68 13.97
N TRP A 495 -25.83 -27.67 14.70
CA TRP A 495 -24.96 -26.50 14.87
C TRP A 495 -24.43 -26.02 13.53
N HIS A 496 -23.82 -26.91 12.74
CA HIS A 496 -23.23 -26.55 11.43
C HIS A 496 -24.24 -26.05 10.40
N GLN A 497 -25.50 -26.45 10.50
CA GLN A 497 -26.57 -26.03 9.59
C GLN A 497 -27.39 -24.84 10.12
N SER A 498 -27.15 -24.41 11.37
CA SER A 498 -27.86 -23.31 12.00
C SER A 498 -27.47 -21.93 11.45
N VAL A 499 -28.37 -20.97 11.65
CA VAL A 499 -28.12 -19.54 11.37
C VAL A 499 -26.98 -18.95 12.22
N TYR A 500 -26.59 -19.61 13.32
CA TYR A 500 -25.63 -19.11 14.31
C TYR A 500 -24.17 -19.48 14.01
N TYR A 501 -23.94 -20.53 13.20
CA TYR A 501 -22.60 -21.07 12.94
C TYR A 501 -21.64 -20.04 12.34
N GLU A 502 -22.07 -19.31 11.31
CA GLU A 502 -21.21 -18.33 10.63
C GLU A 502 -20.93 -17.07 11.46
N LYS A 503 -21.79 -16.74 12.42
CA LYS A 503 -21.61 -15.59 13.30
C LYS A 503 -20.77 -15.93 14.55
N GLY A 504 -20.36 -17.19 14.71
CA GLY A 504 -19.69 -17.67 15.92
C GLY A 504 -20.55 -17.55 17.18
N GLN A 505 -21.88 -17.46 17.02
CA GLN A 505 -22.82 -17.18 18.11
C GLN A 505 -23.25 -18.47 18.81
N ILE A 506 -22.27 -19.18 19.38
CA ILE A 506 -22.51 -20.48 20.01
C ILE A 506 -23.46 -20.38 21.20
N GLU A 507 -23.38 -19.30 21.97
CA GLU A 507 -24.28 -19.02 23.09
C GLU A 507 -25.73 -18.91 22.64
N GLN A 508 -26.00 -18.19 21.54
CA GLN A 508 -27.36 -18.00 21.02
C GLN A 508 -27.94 -19.29 20.42
N PHE A 509 -27.07 -20.17 19.89
CA PHE A 509 -27.49 -21.51 19.47
C PHE A 509 -27.91 -22.36 20.67
N TYR A 510 -27.14 -22.36 21.76
CA TYR A 510 -27.51 -23.09 22.97
C TYR A 510 -28.72 -22.46 23.68
N GLU A 511 -28.88 -21.14 23.66
CA GLU A 511 -30.09 -20.46 24.18
C GLU A 511 -31.34 -20.84 23.38
N GLU A 512 -31.26 -20.91 22.05
CA GLU A 512 -32.38 -21.41 21.24
C GLU A 512 -32.66 -22.88 21.55
N LEU A 513 -31.62 -23.71 21.67
CA LEU A 513 -31.75 -25.13 22.01
C LEU A 513 -32.44 -25.30 23.38
N GLU A 514 -31.99 -24.59 24.41
CA GLU A 514 -32.58 -24.61 25.74
C GLU A 514 -34.01 -24.11 25.74
N ARG A 515 -34.30 -23.02 25.03
CA ARG A 515 -35.65 -22.46 24.91
C ARG A 515 -36.62 -23.45 24.28
N VAL A 516 -36.19 -24.15 23.24
CA VAL A 516 -37.03 -25.13 22.54
C VAL A 516 -37.18 -26.42 23.37
N CYS A 517 -36.20 -26.76 24.19
CA CYS A 517 -36.29 -27.89 25.12
C CYS A 517 -37.09 -27.58 26.39
N ALA A 518 -37.18 -26.33 26.83
CA ALA A 518 -37.83 -25.92 28.07
C ALA A 518 -39.36 -25.70 27.96
N ASP A 519 -39.92 -25.68 26.74
CA ASP A 519 -41.35 -25.44 26.49
C ASP A 519 -42.20 -26.70 26.81
N ASN A 520 -42.40 -26.94 28.11
CA ASN A 520 -42.98 -28.15 28.69
C ASN A 520 -44.48 -28.36 28.44
N GLU A 521 -45.18 -27.47 27.72
CA GLU A 521 -46.62 -27.61 27.45
C GLU A 521 -46.94 -28.21 26.07
N THR A 522 -45.97 -28.37 25.15
CA THR A 522 -46.20 -29.06 23.86
C THR A 522 -45.18 -30.16 23.49
N GLY A 523 -44.08 -30.33 24.22
CA GLY A 523 -43.22 -31.53 24.11
C GLY A 523 -42.71 -31.83 22.69
N ARG A 524 -42.21 -30.80 21.98
CA ARG A 524 -41.85 -30.91 20.55
C ARG A 524 -40.41 -31.32 20.27
N ILE A 525 -39.49 -31.37 21.23
CA ILE A 525 -38.14 -31.95 21.02
C ILE A 525 -37.76 -32.89 22.16
N VAL A 526 -37.28 -34.09 21.82
CA VAL A 526 -36.76 -35.09 22.76
C VAL A 526 -35.27 -35.29 22.50
N ILE A 527 -34.47 -35.20 23.56
CA ILE A 527 -33.03 -35.46 23.53
C ILE A 527 -32.79 -36.94 23.85
N TRP A 528 -32.11 -37.65 22.96
CA TRP A 528 -31.65 -39.02 23.20
C TRP A 528 -30.13 -39.02 23.33
N GLU A 529 -29.63 -39.56 24.43
CA GLU A 529 -28.22 -39.90 24.58
C GLU A 529 -28.02 -41.38 24.24
N PHE A 530 -27.29 -41.65 23.17
CA PHE A 530 -26.75 -42.98 22.89
C PHE A 530 -25.31 -43.04 23.35
N SER A 531 -24.99 -43.98 24.24
CA SER A 531 -23.61 -44.39 24.49
C SER A 531 -23.35 -45.70 23.74
N ASN A 532 -22.42 -45.67 22.79
CA ASN A 532 -21.84 -46.89 22.25
C ASN A 532 -20.35 -46.67 21.99
N ASN A 533 -19.54 -47.70 22.25
CA ASN A 533 -18.09 -47.73 22.44
C ASN A 533 -17.22 -46.86 21.49
N GLN A 534 -17.25 -45.52 21.66
CA GLN A 534 -16.15 -44.53 21.55
C GLN A 534 -16.59 -43.10 21.18
N LYS A 535 -17.89 -42.78 21.03
CA LYS A 535 -18.38 -41.38 21.00
C LYS A 535 -19.76 -41.25 21.63
N ASN A 536 -19.92 -40.34 22.59
CA ASN A 536 -21.23 -39.88 23.03
C ASN A 536 -21.77 -38.94 21.96
N SER A 537 -22.86 -39.30 21.29
CA SER A 537 -23.55 -38.43 20.34
C SER A 537 -24.94 -38.12 20.84
N VAL A 538 -25.23 -36.84 21.04
CA VAL A 538 -26.54 -36.34 21.42
C VAL A 538 -27.39 -36.17 20.17
N ILE A 539 -28.53 -36.86 20.10
CA ILE A 539 -29.49 -36.76 19.00
C ILE A 539 -30.69 -35.92 19.45
N LEU A 540 -31.00 -34.90 18.66
CA LEU A 540 -32.19 -34.08 18.78
C LEU A 540 -33.28 -34.68 17.90
N LYS A 541 -34.46 -34.94 18.46
CA LYS A 541 -35.63 -35.41 17.70
C LYS A 541 -36.80 -34.48 17.88
N PHE A 542 -37.35 -33.94 16.80
CA PHE A 542 -38.58 -33.17 16.84
C PHE A 542 -39.80 -34.11 16.78
N LYS A 543 -40.68 -34.05 17.77
CA LYS A 543 -41.87 -34.91 17.93
C LYS A 543 -43.12 -34.30 17.32
#